data_AF-A0A0N0K0L2-F1
#
_entry.id   AF-A0A0N0K0L2-F1
#
_cell.length_a   1.000
_cell.length_b   1.000
_cell.length_c   1.000
_cell.angle_alpha   90.00
_cell.angle_beta   90.00
_cell.angle_gamma   90.00
#
_symmetry.space_group_name_H-M   'P 1'
#
loop_
_entity.id
_entity.type
_entity.pdbx_description
1 polymer ?
#
loop_
_entity_poly.entity_id
_entity_poly.type
_entity_poly.pdbx_seq_one_letter_code
_entity_poly.pdbx_strand_id
1 'polypeptide(L)'
;MIYIWLNIAPIFAATLAGLALGVAWARISGLRLSIGLGIAALLAQFWLVAILAGAVILAPDQAPPWTMALGSAFIIWIGFVLPVLVVTLGVGRASVRTIASAAGYWLATMLLQAALLQAIGLVPPPAG
;
A
#
# COMPACT_ATOMS: atom_id res chain seq x y z
N MET A 1 -16.33 2.03 -8.37
CA MET A 1 -16.13 0.75 -7.64
C MET A 1 -16.06 -0.47 -8.56
N ILE A 2 -16.63 -0.44 -9.76
CA ILE A 2 -16.57 -1.57 -10.71
C ILE A 2 -15.14 -2.01 -11.04
N TYR A 3 -14.18 -1.07 -11.09
CA TYR A 3 -12.78 -1.38 -11.36
C TYR A 3 -12.15 -2.35 -10.35
N ILE A 4 -12.64 -2.39 -9.10
CA ILE A 4 -12.12 -3.33 -8.08
C ILE A 4 -12.43 -4.77 -8.53
N TRP A 5 -13.64 -5.01 -9.02
CA TRP A 5 -14.06 -6.31 -9.53
C TRP A 5 -13.32 -6.68 -10.81
N LEU A 6 -13.12 -5.73 -11.72
CA LEU A 6 -12.37 -5.94 -12.96
C LEU A 6 -10.90 -6.29 -12.69
N ASN A 7 -10.33 -5.77 -11.61
CA ASN A 7 -8.91 -5.90 -11.27
C ASN A 7 -8.68 -6.74 -10.00
N ILE A 8 -9.63 -7.61 -9.65
CA ILE A 8 -9.55 -8.34 -8.38
C ILE A 8 -8.30 -9.23 -8.30
N ALA A 9 -7.87 -9.82 -9.42
CA ALA A 9 -6.66 -10.65 -9.48
C ALA A 9 -5.37 -9.83 -9.26
N PRO A 10 -5.10 -8.73 -10.00
CA PRO A 10 -3.99 -7.83 -9.70
C PRO A 10 -4.01 -7.29 -8.26
N ILE A 11 -5.18 -6.89 -7.77
CA ILE A 11 -5.36 -6.37 -6.41
C ILE A 11 -5.02 -7.44 -5.38
N PHE A 12 -5.52 -8.66 -5.54
CA PHE A 12 -5.25 -9.75 -4.62
C PHE A 12 -3.77 -10.16 -4.63
N ALA A 13 -3.14 -10.22 -5.81
CA ALA A 13 -1.71 -10.50 -5.92
C ALA A 13 -0.85 -9.46 -5.18
N ALA A 14 -1.11 -8.18 -5.40
CA ALA A 14 -0.41 -7.10 -4.69
C ALA A 14 -0.74 -7.07 -3.18
N THR A 15 -1.96 -7.46 -2.79
CA THR A 15 -2.35 -7.63 -1.38
C THR A 15 -1.50 -8.70 -0.70
N LEU A 16 -1.36 -9.87 -1.32
CA LEU A 16 -0.54 -10.97 -0.79
C LEU A 16 0.94 -10.59 -0.71
N ALA A 17 1.45 -9.85 -1.69
CA ALA A 17 2.82 -9.35 -1.67
C ALA A 17 3.06 -8.37 -0.49
N GLY A 18 2.12 -7.43 -0.27
CA GLY A 18 2.16 -6.53 0.89
C GLY A 18 2.08 -7.29 2.22
N LEU A 19 1.22 -8.31 2.31
CA LEU A 19 1.13 -9.16 3.49
C LEU A 19 2.44 -9.92 3.77
N ALA A 20 3.05 -10.51 2.74
CA ALA A 20 4.33 -11.20 2.88
C ALA A 20 5.41 -10.25 3.39
N LEU A 21 5.46 -9.02 2.87
CA LEU A 21 6.36 -7.99 3.36
C LEU A 21 6.07 -7.59 4.81
N GLY A 22 4.80 -7.47 5.20
CA GLY A 22 4.37 -7.19 6.57
C GLY A 22 4.76 -8.28 7.56
N VAL A 23 4.62 -9.55 7.16
CA VAL A 23 5.08 -10.70 7.96
C VAL A 23 6.61 -10.68 8.10
N ALA A 24 7.35 -10.39 7.04
CA ALA A 24 8.80 -10.27 7.09
C ALA A 24 9.25 -9.13 8.02
N TRP A 25 8.63 -7.95 7.87
CA TRP A 25 8.90 -6.80 8.74
C TRP A 25 8.59 -7.08 10.21
N ALA A 26 7.47 -7.73 10.50
CA ALA A 26 7.11 -8.10 11.87
C ALA A 26 8.13 -9.06 12.49
N ARG A 27 8.57 -10.07 11.73
CA ARG A 27 9.60 -11.03 12.18
C ARG A 27 10.93 -10.35 12.46
N ILE A 28 11.41 -9.50 11.55
CA ILE A 28 12.68 -8.76 11.70
C ILE A 28 12.60 -7.79 12.89
N SER A 29 11.42 -7.23 13.16
CA SER A 29 11.19 -6.30 14.27
C SER A 29 10.91 -6.99 15.61
N GLY A 30 10.91 -8.33 15.67
CA GLY A 30 10.61 -9.09 16.88
C GLY A 30 9.15 -8.98 17.35
N LEU A 31 8.24 -8.56 16.48
CA LEU A 31 6.83 -8.36 16.79
C LEU A 31 6.06 -9.69 16.68
N ARG A 32 5.12 -9.91 17.60
CA ARG A 32 4.21 -11.07 17.56
C ARG A 32 2.90 -10.67 16.90
N LEU A 33 2.52 -11.41 15.85
CA LEU A 33 1.24 -11.22 15.16
C LEU A 33 0.20 -12.14 15.79
N SER A 34 -0.84 -11.56 16.38
CA SER A 34 -2.05 -12.31 16.71
C SER A 34 -2.86 -12.60 15.44
N ILE A 35 -3.72 -13.62 15.48
CA ILE A 35 -4.61 -13.95 14.36
C ILE A 35 -5.49 -12.75 14.01
N GLY A 36 -6.05 -12.07 15.02
CA GLY A 36 -6.87 -10.86 14.81
C GLY A 36 -6.11 -9.74 14.11
N LEU A 37 -4.84 -9.51 14.49
CA LEU A 37 -4.00 -8.51 13.81
C LEU A 37 -3.63 -8.95 12.39
N GLY A 38 -3.46 -10.25 12.14
CA GLY A 38 -3.26 -10.80 10.80
C GLY A 38 -4.45 -10.57 9.87
N ILE A 39 -5.67 -10.76 10.37
CA ILE A 39 -6.91 -10.46 9.63
C ILE A 39 -7.01 -8.96 9.35
N ALA A 40 -6.74 -8.13 10.37
CA ALA A 40 -6.74 -6.67 10.19
C ALA A 40 -5.69 -6.23 9.16
N ALA A 41 -4.51 -6.84 9.16
CA ALA A 41 -3.46 -6.57 8.18
C ALA A 41 -3.90 -6.99 6.76
N LEU A 42 -4.56 -8.14 6.58
CA LEU A 42 -5.09 -8.57 5.29
C LEU A 42 -6.10 -7.56 4.75
N LEU A 43 -7.05 -7.14 5.59
CA LEU A 43 -8.06 -6.16 5.19
C LEU A 43 -7.42 -4.81 4.87
N ALA A 44 -6.48 -4.34 5.70
CA ALA A 44 -5.77 -3.10 5.47
C ALA A 44 -4.99 -3.12 4.15
N GLN A 45 -4.28 -4.21 3.87
CA GLN A 45 -3.55 -4.37 2.61
C GLN A 45 -4.49 -4.40 1.41
N PHE A 46 -5.58 -5.15 1.49
CA PHE A 46 -6.56 -5.23 0.42
C PHE A 46 -7.14 -3.86 0.06
N TRP A 47 -7.59 -3.10 1.07
CA TRP A 47 -8.17 -1.77 0.84
C TRP A 47 -7.14 -0.77 0.35
N LEU A 48 -5.91 -0.81 0.88
CA LEU A 48 -4.83 0.06 0.41
C LEU A 48 -4.52 -0.20 -1.06
N VAL A 49 -4.41 -1.47 -1.47
CA VAL A 49 -4.17 -1.85 -2.87
C VAL A 49 -5.33 -1.46 -3.77
N ALA A 50 -6.57 -1.63 -3.33
CA ALA A 50 -7.74 -1.22 -4.10
C ALA A 50 -7.73 0.30 -4.37
N ILE A 51 -7.43 1.11 -3.36
CA ILE A 51 -7.28 2.57 -3.52
C ILE A 51 -6.13 2.90 -4.46
N LEU A 52 -5.00 2.23 -4.31
CA LEU A 52 -3.82 2.43 -5.13
C LEU A 52 -4.07 2.06 -6.60
N ALA A 53 -4.81 0.98 -6.86
CA ALA A 53 -5.25 0.60 -8.20
C ALA A 53 -6.12 1.70 -8.84
N GLY A 54 -7.06 2.26 -8.08
CA GLY A 54 -7.83 3.42 -8.52
C GLY A 54 -6.95 4.62 -8.86
N ALA A 55 -5.96 4.92 -8.01
CA ALA A 55 -5.01 6.01 -8.25
C ALA A 55 -4.16 5.79 -9.50
N VAL A 56 -3.68 4.57 -9.73
CA VAL A 56 -2.89 4.22 -10.93
C VAL A 56 -3.73 4.29 -12.20
N ILE A 57 -4.98 3.82 -12.17
CA ILE A 57 -5.90 3.91 -13.32
C ILE A 57 -6.23 5.36 -13.69
N LEU A 58 -6.42 6.22 -12.69
CA LEU A 58 -6.83 7.61 -12.87
C LEU A 58 -5.65 8.58 -13.00
N ALA A 59 -4.41 8.08 -12.90
CA ALA A 59 -3.23 8.91 -12.98
C ALA A 59 -3.17 9.61 -14.35
N PRO A 60 -2.98 10.94 -14.39
CA PRO A 60 -2.94 11.67 -15.65
C PRO A 60 -1.68 11.31 -16.45
N ASP A 61 -1.77 11.29 -17.78
CA ASP A 61 -0.65 10.97 -18.66
C ASP A 61 0.32 12.17 -18.78
N GLN A 62 1.05 12.45 -17.70
CA GLN A 62 2.02 13.55 -17.61
C GLN A 62 3.47 13.07 -17.56
N ALA A 63 3.69 11.77 -17.34
CA ALA A 63 5.00 11.14 -17.26
C ALA A 63 4.89 9.65 -17.64
N PRO A 64 6.02 8.94 -17.86
CA PRO A 64 5.98 7.51 -18.16
C PRO A 64 5.14 6.71 -17.15
N PRO A 65 4.37 5.69 -17.58
CA PRO A 65 3.42 4.98 -16.71
C PRO A 65 4.02 4.46 -15.39
N TRP A 66 5.25 3.93 -15.46
CA TRP A 66 5.99 3.49 -14.26
C TRP A 66 6.29 4.62 -13.28
N THR A 67 6.68 5.79 -13.80
CA THR A 67 6.90 7.00 -12.99
C THR A 67 5.60 7.45 -12.34
N MET A 68 4.48 7.43 -13.09
CA MET A 68 3.16 7.80 -12.56
C MET A 68 2.68 6.84 -11.47
N ALA A 69 2.85 5.53 -11.68
CA ALA A 69 2.43 4.51 -10.72
C ALA A 69 3.21 4.59 -9.40
N LEU A 70 4.54 4.62 -9.47
CA LEU A 70 5.41 4.71 -8.28
C LEU A 70 5.32 6.09 -7.63
N GLY A 71 5.22 7.15 -8.43
CA GLY A 71 5.05 8.52 -7.96
C GLY A 71 3.75 8.71 -7.19
N SER A 72 2.64 8.15 -7.69
CA SER A 72 1.35 8.17 -6.99
C SER A 72 1.43 7.48 -5.63
N ALA A 73 2.06 6.30 -5.57
CA ALA A 73 2.27 5.59 -4.32
C ALA A 73 3.12 6.39 -3.31
N PHE A 74 4.21 7.00 -3.79
CA PHE A 74 5.08 7.83 -2.97
C PHE A 74 4.38 9.10 -2.46
N ILE A 75 3.64 9.80 -3.32
CA ILE A 75 2.91 11.03 -2.95
C ILE A 75 1.83 10.72 -1.92
N ILE A 76 1.06 9.64 -2.10
CA ILE A 76 0.08 9.20 -1.10
C ILE A 76 0.78 8.83 0.20
N TRP A 77 1.92 8.14 0.14
CA TRP A 77 2.67 7.80 1.34
C TRP A 77 3.14 9.05 2.11
N ILE A 78 3.82 9.99 1.45
CA ILE A 78 4.38 11.17 2.11
C ILE A 78 3.29 12.15 2.55
N GLY A 79 2.21 12.29 1.78
CA GLY A 79 1.13 13.24 2.04
C GLY A 79 0.07 12.73 3.01
N PHE A 80 -0.04 11.41 3.20
CA PHE A 80 -1.08 10.82 4.03
C PHE A 80 -0.53 9.82 5.06
N VAL A 81 0.10 8.74 4.62
CA VAL A 81 0.48 7.63 5.52
C VAL A 81 1.53 8.05 6.54
N LEU A 82 2.61 8.71 6.10
CA LEU A 82 3.67 9.17 6.98
C LEU A 82 3.15 10.16 8.05
N PRO A 83 2.41 11.24 7.70
CA PRO A 83 1.83 12.16 8.70
C PRO A 83 0.94 11.46 9.73
N VAL A 84 0.06 10.55 9.27
CA VAL A 84 -0.84 9.80 10.18
C VAL A 84 -0.05 8.96 11.17
N LEU A 85 1.00 8.27 10.71
CA LEU A 85 1.87 7.47 11.58
C LEU A 85 2.67 8.35 12.55
N VAL A 86 3.26 9.45 12.06
CA VAL A 86 4.04 10.38 12.89
C VAL A 86 3.19 10.96 14.01
N VAL A 87 2.00 11.46 13.69
CA VAL A 87 1.10 12.06 14.68
C VAL A 87 0.59 10.99 15.65
N THR A 88 0.06 9.87 15.14
CA THR A 88 -0.61 8.85 15.97
C THR A 88 0.37 8.15 16.90
N LEU A 89 1.50 7.69 16.36
CA LEU A 89 2.54 7.02 17.16
C LEU A 89 3.31 8.01 18.04
N GLY A 90 3.47 9.26 17.59
CA GLY A 90 4.07 10.34 18.38
C GLY A 90 3.24 10.69 19.61
N VAL A 91 1.91 10.83 19.48
CA VAL A 91 1.00 10.99 20.63
C VAL A 91 1.07 9.76 21.54
N GLY A 92 1.19 8.56 20.96
CA GLY A 92 1.45 7.31 21.69
C GLY A 92 2.86 7.19 22.29
N ARG A 93 3.71 8.24 22.19
CA ARG A 93 5.10 8.27 22.69
C ARG A 93 5.99 7.14 22.16
N ALA A 94 5.70 6.64 20.96
CA ALA A 94 6.58 5.69 20.31
C ALA A 94 7.94 6.32 20.01
N SER A 95 9.01 5.51 20.05
CA SER A 95 10.34 5.98 19.69
C SER A 95 10.40 6.41 18.22
N VAL A 96 11.26 7.38 17.89
CA VAL A 96 11.51 7.80 16.50
C VAL A 96 11.88 6.61 15.61
N ARG A 97 12.64 5.65 16.15
CA ARG A 97 13.00 4.41 15.44
C ARG A 97 11.78 3.57 15.08
N THR A 98 10.80 3.46 15.97
CA THR A 98 9.54 2.75 15.73
C THR A 98 8.73 3.44 14.64
N ILE A 99 8.61 4.77 14.71
CA ILE A 99 7.89 5.57 13.71
C ILE A 99 8.54 5.42 12.34
N ALA A 100 9.88 5.58 12.27
CA ALA A 100 10.63 5.44 11.03
C ALA A 100 10.54 4.03 10.45
N SER A 101 10.61 2.99 11.29
CA SER A 101 10.45 1.59 10.86
C SER A 101 9.05 1.34 10.27
N ALA A 102 7.99 1.79 10.95
CA ALA A 102 6.63 1.65 10.46
C ALA A 102 6.40 2.43 9.16
N ALA A 103 6.89 3.67 9.08
CA ALA A 103 6.79 4.49 7.89
C ALA A 103 7.55 3.88 6.69
N GLY A 104 8.77 3.37 6.92
CA GLY A 104 9.57 2.70 5.90
C GLY A 104 8.93 1.40 5.41
N TYR A 105 8.34 0.61 6.31
CA TYR A 105 7.55 -0.56 5.94
C TYR A 105 6.40 -0.21 5.00
N TRP A 106 5.60 0.81 5.34
CA TRP A 106 4.48 1.21 4.50
C TRP A 106 4.93 1.80 3.16
N LEU A 107 6.03 2.55 3.13
CA LEU A 107 6.61 3.02 1.88
C LEU A 107 6.99 1.85 0.97
N ALA A 108 7.76 0.89 1.48
CA ALA A 108 8.18 -0.27 0.73
C ALA A 108 6.98 -1.11 0.25
N THR A 109 5.96 -1.25 1.09
CA THR A 109 4.70 -1.93 0.77
C THR A 109 3.98 -1.25 -0.39
N MET A 110 3.77 0.06 -0.30
CA MET A 110 3.04 0.81 -1.32
C MET A 110 3.77 0.84 -2.66
N LEU A 111 5.10 0.99 -2.65
CA LEU A 111 5.91 0.93 -3.87
C LEU A 111 5.85 -0.45 -4.52
N LEU A 112 5.97 -1.52 -3.73
CA LEU A 112 5.85 -2.89 -4.22
C LEU A 112 4.46 -3.15 -4.82
N GLN A 113 3.41 -2.69 -4.15
CA GLN A 113 2.03 -2.84 -4.62
C GLN A 113 1.80 -2.09 -5.92
N ALA A 114 2.21 -0.82 -6.02
CA ALA A 114 2.12 -0.04 -7.25
C ALA A 114 2.90 -0.70 -8.39
N ALA A 115 4.11 -1.18 -8.12
CA ALA A 115 4.93 -1.87 -9.10
C ALA A 115 4.23 -3.14 -9.63
N LEU A 116 3.62 -3.94 -8.76
CA LEU A 116 2.88 -5.14 -9.15
C LEU A 116 1.62 -4.80 -9.96
N LEU A 117 0.85 -3.82 -9.52
CA LEU A 117 -0.33 -3.37 -10.27
C LEU A 117 0.06 -2.87 -11.67
N GLN A 118 1.14 -2.11 -11.77
CA GLN A 118 1.67 -1.62 -13.04
C GLN A 118 2.23 -2.75 -13.93
N ALA A 119 2.92 -3.73 -13.34
CA ALA A 119 3.50 -4.84 -14.07
C ALA A 119 2.45 -5.83 -14.61
N ILE A 120 1.41 -6.10 -13.81
CA ILE A 120 0.30 -7.00 -14.21
C ILE A 120 -0.61 -6.28 -15.22
N GLY A 121 -0.75 -4.96 -15.07
CA GLY A 121 -1.67 -4.15 -15.84
C GLY A 121 -3.05 -4.09 -15.19
N LEU A 122 -3.71 -2.95 -15.37
CA LEU A 122 -5.05 -2.69 -14.85
C LEU A 122 -6.01 -2.36 -15.99
N VAL A 123 -7.24 -2.82 -15.84
CA VAL A 123 -8.34 -2.53 -16.74
C VAL A 123 -9.10 -1.31 -16.21
N PRO A 124 -9.15 -0.20 -16.95
CA PRO A 124 -9.95 0.96 -16.55
C PRO A 124 -11.46 0.61 -16.58
N PRO A 125 -12.29 1.30 -15.78
CA PRO A 125 -13.74 1.14 -15.89
C PRO A 125 -14.22 1.57 -17.29
N PRO A 126 -15.29 0.95 -17.83
CA PRO A 126 -15.89 1.39 -19.08
C PRO A 126 -16.27 2.88 -19.02
N ALA A 127 -16.02 3.63 -20.09
CA ALA A 127 -16.56 4.97 -20.23
C ALA A 127 -18.09 4.87 -20.27
N GLY A 128 -18.75 5.56 -19.33
CA GLY A 128 -20.20 5.70 -19.31
C GLY A 128 -20.70 6.77 -20.26
#